data_AF-A0A0L7QY74-F1
#
_entry.id   AF-A0A0L7QY74-F1
#
_cell.length_a   1.000
_cell.length_b   1.000
_cell.length_c   1.000
_cell.angle_alpha   90.00
_cell.angle_beta   90.00
_cell.angle_gamma   90.00
#
_symmetry.space_group_name_H-M   'P 1'
#
loop_
_entity.id
_entity.type
_entity.pdbx_description
1 polymer ?
#
loop_
_entity_poly.entity_id
_entity_poly.type
_entity_poly.pdbx_seq_one_letter_code
_entity_poly.pdbx_strand_id
1 'polypeptide(L)'
;MHEGIDDICRAIDDNLLRNLELMQEKVNVNVQMENILRDGYIELAKAKYIRGKESISVLQVPVDDEKVVSLFELETKLTEETGIIIPNFDISLKTLGKGEDEIQDPIKWFGVLVPQSLRIAQKRFQESLCLAVRAANIQAEVTSVLDKLQSLYFLKHTSCPVDVIQK
;
A
#
# COMPACT_ATOMS: atom_id res chain seq x y z
N MET A 1 -1.09 -5.69 -38.97
CA MET A 1 -2.45 -6.06 -38.52
C MET A 1 -3.19 -4.76 -38.33
N HIS A 2 -4.30 -4.55 -39.05
CA HIS A 2 -5.08 -3.33 -38.88
C HIS A 2 -5.71 -3.38 -37.49
N GLU A 3 -5.19 -2.59 -36.54
CA GLU A 3 -5.97 -2.25 -35.34
C GLU A 3 -7.20 -1.50 -35.86
N GLY A 4 -8.31 -2.23 -36.01
CA GLY A 4 -9.56 -1.61 -36.38
C GLY A 4 -9.97 -0.64 -35.28
N ILE A 5 -10.72 0.41 -35.63
CA ILE A 5 -11.36 1.28 -34.64
C ILE A 5 -12.13 0.44 -33.60
N ASP A 6 -12.69 -0.70 -34.02
CA ASP A 6 -13.37 -1.66 -33.17
C ASP A 6 -12.44 -2.39 -32.18
N ASP A 7 -11.17 -2.63 -32.54
CA ASP A 7 -10.18 -3.21 -31.63
C ASP A 7 -9.74 -2.18 -30.59
N ILE A 8 -9.57 -0.92 -30.99
CA ILE A 8 -9.26 0.18 -30.07
C ILE A 8 -10.41 0.42 -29.11
N CYS A 9 -11.66 0.40 -29.59
CA CYS A 9 -12.84 0.52 -28.74
C CYS A 9 -12.93 -0.63 -27.73
N ARG A 10 -12.70 -1.88 -28.16
CA ARG A 10 -12.66 -3.04 -27.25
C ARG A 10 -11.57 -2.89 -26.19
N ALA A 11 -10.36 -2.48 -26.58
CA ALA A 11 -9.28 -2.24 -25.62
C ALA A 11 -9.63 -1.14 -24.61
N ILE A 12 -10.32 -0.08 -25.02
CA ILE A 12 -10.80 0.96 -24.09
C ILE A 12 -11.82 0.38 -23.10
N ASP A 13 -12.79 -0.39 -23.59
CA ASP A 13 -13.81 -1.01 -22.74
C ASP A 13 -13.20 -1.96 -21.71
N ASP A 14 -12.24 -2.79 -22.13
CA ASP A 14 -11.51 -3.72 -21.25
C ASP A 14 -10.70 -2.97 -20.17
N ASN A 15 -9.98 -1.91 -20.55
CA ASN A 15 -9.21 -1.11 -19.60
C ASN A 15 -10.11 -0.30 -18.65
N LEU A 16 -11.28 0.16 -19.11
CA LEU A 16 -12.28 0.81 -18.26
C LEU A 16 -12.83 -0.16 -17.22
N LEU A 17 -13.16 -1.39 -17.63
CA LEU A 17 -13.61 -2.43 -16.73
C LEU A 17 -12.53 -2.73 -15.68
N ARG A 18 -11.27 -2.90 -16.11
CA ARG A 18 -10.14 -3.10 -15.19
C ARG A 18 -9.96 -1.95 -14.21
N ASN A 19 -10.11 -0.70 -14.67
CA ASN A 19 -10.04 0.47 -13.79
C ASN A 19 -11.15 0.45 -12.72
N LEU A 20 -12.38 0.08 -13.09
CA LEU A 20 -13.50 -0.06 -12.14
C LEU A 20 -13.22 -1.15 -11.10
N GLU A 21 -12.69 -2.30 -11.51
CA GLU A 21 -12.29 -3.38 -10.59
C GLU A 21 -11.23 -2.91 -9.60
N LEU A 22 -10.17 -2.25 -10.09
CA LEU A 22 -9.08 -1.74 -9.26
C LEU A 22 -9.56 -0.67 -8.28
N MET A 23 -10.47 0.22 -8.71
CA MET A 23 -11.08 1.21 -7.82
C MET A 23 -11.90 0.53 -6.71
N GLN A 24 -12.67 -0.50 -7.05
CA GLN A 24 -13.42 -1.28 -6.06
C GLN A 24 -12.48 -2.00 -5.08
N GLU A 25 -11.39 -2.58 -5.57
CA GLU A 25 -10.39 -3.23 -4.72
C GLU A 25 -9.72 -2.22 -3.78
N LYS A 26 -9.33 -1.04 -4.29
CA LYS A 26 -8.73 0.03 -3.50
C LYS A 26 -9.66 0.49 -2.37
N VAL A 27 -10.95 0.70 -2.67
CA VAL A 27 -11.94 1.08 -1.65
C VAL A 27 -12.05 0.00 -0.57
N ASN A 28 -12.10 -1.27 -0.95
CA ASN A 28 -12.17 -2.38 -0.01
C ASN A 28 -10.94 -2.44 0.90
N VAL A 29 -9.73 -2.34 0.32
CA VAL A 29 -8.47 -2.33 1.09
C VAL A 29 -8.41 -1.14 2.05
N ASN A 30 -8.83 0.05 1.63
CA ASN A 30 -8.87 1.22 2.50
C ASN A 30 -9.82 1.03 3.69
N VAL A 31 -11.03 0.53 3.45
CA VAL A 31 -11.99 0.24 4.53
C VAL A 31 -11.45 -0.84 5.49
N GLN A 32 -10.79 -1.87 4.98
CA GLN A 32 -10.13 -2.88 5.82
C GLN A 32 -9.01 -2.27 6.66
N MET A 33 -8.17 -1.43 6.06
CA MET A 33 -7.08 -0.75 6.73
C MET A 33 -7.58 0.19 7.83
N GLU A 34 -8.63 0.97 7.57
CA GLU A 34 -9.28 1.84 8.55
C GLU A 34 -9.80 1.06 9.76
N ASN A 35 -10.46 -0.08 9.53
CA ASN A 35 -10.95 -0.93 10.61
C ASN A 35 -9.81 -1.48 11.48
N ILE A 36 -8.75 -1.99 10.85
CA ILE A 36 -7.57 -2.52 11.57
C ILE A 36 -6.85 -1.41 12.34
N LEU A 37 -6.67 -0.23 11.74
CA LEU A 37 -6.08 0.93 12.40
C LEU A 37 -6.89 1.36 13.61
N ARG A 38 -8.21 1.48 13.46
CA ARG A 38 -9.12 1.80 14.58
C ARG A 38 -8.97 0.80 15.72
N ASP A 39 -8.99 -0.49 15.42
CA ASP A 39 -8.84 -1.55 16.41
C ASP A 39 -7.46 -1.49 17.11
N GLY A 40 -6.40 -1.19 16.36
CA GLY A 40 -5.06 -0.96 16.90
C GLY A 40 -4.99 0.22 17.86
N TYR A 41 -5.61 1.35 17.51
CA TYR A 41 -5.70 2.53 18.38
C TYR A 41 -6.54 2.28 19.64
N ILE A 42 -7.63 1.52 19.55
CA ILE A 42 -8.46 1.14 20.70
C ILE A 42 -7.64 0.30 21.68
N GLU A 43 -6.92 -0.72 21.20
CA GLU A 43 -6.10 -1.57 22.07
C GLU A 43 -4.88 -0.83 22.65
N LEU A 44 -4.32 0.14 21.90
CA LEU A 44 -3.28 1.04 22.42
C LEU A 44 -3.85 1.94 23.54
N ALA A 45 -5.04 2.51 23.36
CA ALA A 45 -5.70 3.33 24.38
C ALA A 45 -5.99 2.51 25.65
N LYS A 46 -6.47 1.27 25.49
CA LYS A 46 -6.67 0.32 26.58
C LYS A 46 -5.37 -0.01 27.31
N ALA A 47 -4.27 -0.21 26.60
CA ALA A 47 -2.97 -0.42 27.21
C ALA A 47 -2.53 0.80 28.06
N LYS A 48 -2.69 2.02 27.52
CA LYS A 48 -2.38 3.28 28.22
C LYS A 48 -3.25 3.50 29.46
N TYR A 49 -4.52 3.11 29.40
CA TYR A 49 -5.42 3.16 30.55
C TYR A 49 -4.98 2.21 31.66
N ILE A 50 -4.61 0.97 31.33
CA ILE A 50 -4.25 -0.06 32.31
C ILE A 50 -2.90 0.23 32.97
N ARG A 51 -1.85 0.61 32.21
CA ARG A 51 -0.51 0.84 32.79
C ARG A 51 -0.20 2.30 33.14
N GLY A 52 -1.06 3.24 32.75
CA GLY A 52 -0.83 4.67 32.94
C GLY A 52 0.01 5.30 31.82
N LYS A 53 -0.26 6.58 31.57
CA LYS A 53 0.25 7.36 30.41
C LYS A 53 1.77 7.42 30.28
N GLU A 54 2.51 7.28 31.38
CA GLU A 54 3.97 7.45 31.41
C GLU A 54 4.72 6.18 30.98
N SER A 55 4.08 5.02 31.16
CA SER A 55 4.66 3.70 30.84
C SER A 55 4.59 3.34 29.35
N ILE A 56 3.67 3.94 28.60
CA ILE A 56 3.50 3.76 27.16
C ILE A 56 3.61 5.14 26.52
N SER A 57 4.82 5.69 26.61
CA SER A 57 5.17 7.05 26.23
C SER A 57 6.42 7.05 25.35
N VAL A 58 6.58 8.10 24.56
CA VAL A 58 7.82 8.37 23.79
C VAL A 58 9.05 8.39 24.69
N LEU A 59 8.89 8.69 25.98
CA LEU A 59 9.96 8.66 26.98
C LEU A 59 10.60 7.26 27.18
N GLN A 60 9.90 6.20 26.78
CA GLN A 60 10.43 4.83 26.86
C GLN A 60 11.21 4.42 25.60
N VAL A 61 11.14 5.20 24.52
CA VAL A 61 11.86 4.91 23.28
C VAL A 61 13.35 5.21 23.48
N PRO A 62 14.27 4.34 23.04
CA PRO A 62 15.70 4.61 23.11
C PRO A 62 16.06 5.96 22.46
N VAL A 63 16.92 6.74 23.13
CA VAL A 63 17.46 8.01 22.60
C VAL A 63 18.54 7.77 21.55
N ASP A 64 19.11 6.57 21.55
CA ASP A 64 20.14 6.16 20.61
C ASP A 64 19.49 5.74 19.29
N ASP A 65 19.65 6.58 18.26
CA ASP A 65 19.10 6.34 16.92
C ASP A 65 19.61 5.03 16.31
N GLU A 66 20.79 4.55 16.70
CA GLU A 66 21.34 3.27 16.25
C GLU A 66 20.51 2.08 16.77
N LYS A 67 19.76 2.25 17.86
CA LYS A 67 18.86 1.23 18.43
C LYS A 67 17.44 1.29 17.86
N VAL A 68 17.08 2.36 17.17
CA VAL A 68 15.74 2.57 16.58
C VAL A 68 15.78 2.20 15.11
N VAL A 69 15.84 0.89 14.84
CA VAL A 69 15.91 0.35 13.47
C VAL A 69 14.52 -0.11 13.01
N SER A 70 14.22 0.06 11.71
CA SER A 70 12.97 -0.46 11.14
C SER A 70 12.92 -1.99 11.21
N LEU A 71 11.79 -2.55 11.67
CA LEU A 71 11.54 -3.99 11.64
C LEU A 71 11.27 -4.53 10.23
N PHE A 72 10.69 -3.69 9.39
CA PHE A 72 10.35 -4.03 8.02
C PHE A 72 11.35 -3.39 7.06
N GLU A 73 11.62 -4.11 5.98
CA GLU A 73 12.33 -3.64 4.80
C GLU A 73 11.34 -3.54 3.64
N LEU A 74 11.51 -2.50 2.82
CA LEU A 74 10.69 -2.26 1.64
C LEU A 74 11.50 -2.66 0.40
N GLU A 75 11.04 -3.70 -0.29
CA GLU A 75 11.51 -4.04 -1.62
C GLU A 75 10.67 -3.29 -2.66
N THR A 76 11.35 -2.63 -3.60
CA THR A 76 10.68 -2.01 -4.75
C THR A 76 11.11 -2.73 -6.02
N LYS A 77 10.14 -3.36 -6.68
CA LYS A 77 10.28 -4.01 -7.98
C LYS A 77 9.69 -3.09 -9.04
N LEU A 78 10.42 -2.87 -10.13
CA LEU A 78 9.91 -2.09 -11.27
C LEU A 78 9.50 -3.09 -12.36
N THR A 79 8.22 -3.07 -12.73
CA THR A 79 7.71 -3.90 -13.82
C THR A 79 7.53 -3.03 -15.05
N GLU A 80 8.12 -3.44 -16.17
CA GLU A 80 7.92 -2.80 -17.47
C GLU A 80 6.72 -3.45 -18.15
N GLU A 81 5.57 -2.79 -18.13
CA GLU A 81 4.43 -3.17 -18.96
C GLU A 81 4.22 -2.12 -20.06
N THR A 82 4.26 -2.55 -21.32
CA THR A 82 3.87 -1.71 -22.46
C THR A 82 4.67 -0.39 -22.60
N GLY A 83 5.89 -0.32 -22.05
CA GLY A 83 6.74 0.87 -22.03
C GLY A 83 6.50 1.83 -20.85
N ILE A 84 5.58 1.49 -19.94
CA ILE A 84 5.31 2.23 -18.70
C ILE A 84 5.95 1.48 -17.53
N ILE A 85 6.74 2.19 -16.72
CA ILE A 85 7.38 1.65 -15.53
C ILE A 85 6.38 1.69 -14.38
N ILE A 86 5.92 0.52 -13.93
CA ILE A 86 4.99 0.39 -12.80
C ILE A 86 5.77 -0.05 -11.56
N PRO A 87 5.79 0.73 -10.48
CA PRO A 87 6.40 0.30 -9.23
C PRO A 87 5.49 -0.71 -8.51
N ASN A 88 6.11 -1.76 -7.98
CA ASN A 88 5.50 -2.76 -7.12
C ASN A 88 6.30 -2.82 -5.81
N PHE A 89 5.61 -2.61 -4.71
CA PHE A 89 6.13 -2.55 -3.36
C PHE A 89 5.86 -3.86 -2.63
N ASP A 90 6.86 -4.39 -1.94
CA ASP A 90 6.71 -5.53 -1.05
C ASP A 90 7.43 -5.24 0.26
N ILE A 91 6.90 -5.77 1.37
CA ILE A 91 7.53 -5.59 2.67
C ILE A 91 7.85 -6.94 3.29
N SER A 92 9.07 -7.06 3.81
CA SER A 92 9.55 -8.25 4.50
C SER A 92 10.07 -7.89 5.88
N LEU A 93 10.00 -8.84 6.81
CA LEU A 93 10.61 -8.68 8.12
C LEU A 93 12.13 -8.79 7.93
N LYS A 94 12.90 -7.84 8.47
CA LYS A 94 14.36 -7.92 8.41
C LYS A 94 14.83 -9.20 9.11
N THR A 95 15.34 -10.15 8.33
CA THR A 95 16.04 -11.32 8.86
C THR A 95 17.48 -10.93 9.09
N LEU A 96 17.86 -10.79 10.35
CA LEU A 96 19.25 -10.46 10.69
C LEU A 96 20.20 -11.56 10.24
N GLY A 97 21.28 -11.19 9.55
CA GLY A 97 22.40 -12.09 9.32
C GLY A 97 23.00 -12.53 10.66
N LYS A 98 23.46 -13.77 10.76
CA LYS A 98 24.20 -14.28 11.93
C LYS A 98 25.45 -13.42 12.18
N GLY A 99 25.37 -12.39 13.01
CA GLY A 99 26.53 -11.57 13.40
C GLY A 99 26.27 -10.10 13.72
N GLU A 100 25.10 -9.55 13.40
CA GLU A 100 24.72 -8.17 13.76
C GLU A 100 23.90 -8.17 15.07
N ASP A 101 23.88 -7.05 15.80
CA ASP A 101 23.13 -6.92 17.06
C ASP A 101 21.63 -7.19 16.83
N GLU A 102 21.05 -8.10 17.60
CA GLU A 102 19.66 -8.55 17.45
C GLU A 102 18.69 -7.36 17.43
N ILE A 103 17.97 -7.13 16.31
CA ILE A 103 16.95 -6.07 16.24
C ILE A 103 15.93 -6.34 17.34
N GLN A 104 15.96 -5.50 18.37
CA GLN A 104 15.07 -5.66 19.50
C GLN A 104 13.64 -5.34 19.06
N ASP A 105 12.71 -6.25 19.36
CA ASP A 105 11.29 -5.97 19.20
C ASP A 105 10.91 -4.66 19.94
N PRO A 106 10.45 -3.60 19.24
CA PRO A 106 10.15 -2.29 19.79
C PRO A 106 9.16 -2.33 20.95
N ILE A 107 8.32 -3.37 21.02
CA ILE A 107 7.38 -3.50 22.12
C ILE A 107 8.07 -3.71 23.48
N LYS A 108 9.30 -4.24 23.48
CA LYS A 108 10.10 -4.47 24.69
C LYS A 108 10.63 -3.17 25.30
N TRP A 109 10.60 -2.05 24.56
CA TRP A 109 10.94 -0.73 25.10
C TRP A 109 9.99 -0.29 26.21
N PHE A 110 8.75 -0.80 26.20
CA PHE A 110 7.72 -0.47 27.20
C PHE A 110 7.74 -1.40 28.44
N GLY A 111 8.90 -2.03 28.70
CA GLY A 111 9.17 -2.86 29.87
C GLY A 111 9.03 -4.36 29.65
N VAL A 112 9.46 -5.14 30.65
CA VAL A 112 9.53 -6.62 30.59
C VAL A 112 8.14 -7.26 30.51
N LEU A 113 7.14 -6.67 31.18
CA LEU A 113 5.77 -7.16 31.21
C LEU A 113 4.87 -6.33 30.28
N VAL A 114 5.00 -6.52 28.98
CA VAL A 114 4.13 -5.86 28.01
C VAL A 114 2.67 -6.31 28.19
N PRO A 115 1.68 -5.39 28.29
CA PRO A 115 0.26 -5.74 28.33
C PRO A 115 -0.20 -6.45 27.05
N GLN A 116 -1.15 -7.38 27.18
CA GLN A 116 -1.68 -8.08 26.01
C GLN A 116 -2.31 -7.13 24.99
N SER A 117 -3.00 -6.07 25.44
CA SER A 117 -3.57 -5.05 24.57
C SER A 117 -2.50 -4.32 23.75
N LEU A 118 -1.31 -4.06 24.31
CA LEU A 118 -0.23 -3.42 23.57
C LEU A 118 0.33 -4.35 22.48
N ARG A 119 0.43 -5.66 22.76
CA ARG A 119 0.81 -6.67 21.74
C ARG A 119 -0.20 -6.74 20.60
N ILE A 120 -1.49 -6.71 20.95
CA ILE A 120 -2.56 -6.70 19.94
C ILE A 120 -2.48 -5.42 19.11
N ALA A 121 -2.28 -4.26 19.74
CA ALA A 121 -2.12 -2.99 19.03
C ALA A 121 -0.95 -3.02 18.04
N GLN A 122 0.23 -3.49 18.46
CA GLN A 122 1.39 -3.66 17.57
C GLN A 122 1.05 -4.55 16.38
N LYS A 123 0.42 -5.71 16.61
CA LYS A 123 0.02 -6.62 15.53
C LYS A 123 -0.95 -5.95 14.55
N ARG A 124 -1.94 -5.21 15.04
CA ARG A 124 -2.88 -4.45 14.18
C ARG A 124 -2.16 -3.39 13.36
N PHE A 125 -1.22 -2.65 13.94
CA PHE A 125 -0.43 -1.69 13.18
C PHE A 125 0.44 -2.37 12.11
N GLN A 126 1.04 -3.53 12.39
CA GLN A 126 1.77 -4.31 11.40
C GLN A 126 0.86 -4.81 10.26
N GLU A 127 -0.32 -5.34 10.59
CA GLU A 127 -1.33 -5.73 9.58
C GLU A 127 -1.76 -4.55 8.71
N SER A 128 -1.96 -3.36 9.31
CA SER A 128 -2.32 -2.15 8.58
C SER A 128 -1.21 -1.67 7.63
N LEU A 129 0.06 -1.89 7.99
CA LEU A 129 1.19 -1.57 7.14
C LEU A 129 1.19 -2.45 5.87
N CYS A 130 0.91 -3.75 6.01
CA CYS A 130 0.75 -4.65 4.86
C CYS A 130 -0.38 -4.19 3.92
N LEU A 131 -1.51 -3.74 4.49
CA LEU A 131 -2.62 -3.20 3.70
C LEU A 131 -2.26 -1.88 3.01
N ALA A 132 -1.46 -1.02 3.65
CA ALA A 132 -0.98 0.22 3.05
C ALA A 132 -0.10 -0.05 1.82
N VAL A 133 0.78 -1.05 1.90
CA VAL A 133 1.61 -1.50 0.75
C VAL A 133 0.73 -2.01 -0.38
N ARG A 134 -0.26 -2.85 -0.09
CA ARG A 134 -1.23 -3.31 -1.10
C ARG A 134 -2.00 -2.15 -1.73
N ALA A 135 -2.44 -1.17 -0.93
CA ALA A 135 -3.12 0.01 -1.44
C ALA A 135 -2.21 0.84 -2.37
N ALA A 136 -0.92 0.97 -2.05
CA ALA A 136 0.05 1.64 -2.89
C ALA A 136 0.26 0.93 -4.23
N ASN A 137 0.31 -0.41 -4.23
CA ASN A 137 0.40 -1.21 -5.46
C ASN A 137 -0.84 -1.05 -6.35
N ILE A 138 -2.05 -1.16 -5.77
CA ILE A 138 -3.29 -0.94 -6.50
C ILE A 138 -3.32 0.48 -7.08
N GLN A 139 -2.86 1.47 -6.31
CA GLN A 139 -2.78 2.85 -6.79
C GLN A 139 -1.82 3.01 -7.97
N ALA A 140 -0.66 2.34 -7.94
CA ALA A 140 0.28 2.35 -9.05
C ALA A 140 -0.34 1.73 -10.31
N GLU A 141 -1.08 0.63 -10.16
CA GLU A 141 -1.77 -0.02 -11.28
C GLU A 141 -2.90 0.86 -11.85
N VAL A 142 -3.72 1.48 -10.99
CA VAL A 142 -4.76 2.43 -11.42
C VAL A 142 -4.16 3.56 -12.26
N THR A 143 -3.05 4.15 -11.81
CA THR A 143 -2.37 5.20 -12.57
C THR A 143 -1.92 4.70 -13.93
N SER A 144 -1.32 3.50 -14.00
CA SER A 144 -0.91 2.90 -15.27
C SER A 144 -2.09 2.65 -16.23
N VAL A 145 -3.21 2.14 -15.73
CA VAL A 145 -4.41 1.91 -16.55
C VAL A 145 -4.99 3.22 -17.07
N LEU A 146 -4.97 4.28 -16.26
CA LEU A 146 -5.41 5.62 -16.70
C LEU A 146 -4.51 6.19 -17.80
N ASP A 147 -3.19 6.03 -17.69
CA ASP A 147 -2.23 6.46 -18.71
C ASP A 147 -2.43 5.68 -20.03
N LYS A 148 -2.66 4.36 -19.93
CA LYS A 148 -3.01 3.48 -21.07
C LYS A 148 -4.31 3.94 -21.73
N LEU A 149 -5.36 4.21 -20.94
CA LEU A 149 -6.64 4.72 -21.44
C LEU A 149 -6.48 6.06 -22.17
N GLN A 150 -5.73 7.00 -21.61
CA GLN A 150 -5.48 8.30 -22.23
C GLN A 150 -4.81 8.13 -23.61
N SER A 151 -3.84 7.21 -23.71
CA SER A 151 -3.17 6.89 -24.97
C SER A 151 -4.14 6.27 -25.99
N LEU A 152 -4.99 5.34 -25.57
CA LEU A 152 -6.01 4.72 -26.44
C LEU A 152 -7.06 5.73 -26.91
N TYR A 153 -7.49 6.66 -26.04
CA TYR A 153 -8.41 7.74 -26.42
C TYR A 153 -7.78 8.66 -27.48
N PHE A 154 -6.49 9.00 -27.34
CA PHE A 154 -5.77 9.78 -28.33
C PHE A 154 -5.71 9.07 -29.69
N LEU A 155 -5.40 7.77 -29.69
CA LEU A 155 -5.38 6.95 -30.90
C LEU A 155 -6.76 6.89 -31.56
N LYS A 156 -7.82 6.60 -30.79
CA LYS A 156 -9.21 6.60 -31.28
C LYS A 156 -9.59 7.93 -31.92
N HIS A 157 -9.20 9.06 -31.31
CA HIS A 157 -9.47 10.39 -31.86
C HIS A 157 -8.72 10.64 -33.17
N THR A 158 -7.47 10.19 -33.27
CA THR A 158 -6.65 10.35 -34.48
C THR A 158 -7.13 9.46 -35.63
N SER A 159 -7.66 8.28 -35.31
CA SER A 159 -8.22 7.33 -36.28
C SER A 159 -9.64 7.67 -36.75
N CYS A 160 -10.32 8.63 -36.12
CA CYS A 160 -11.65 9.09 -36.48
C CYS A 160 -11.59 10.54 -37.01
N PRO A 161 -11.29 10.76 -38.31
CA PRO A 161 -11.40 12.09 -38.88
C PRO A 161 -12.86 12.54 -38.83
N VAL A 162 -13.06 13.77 -38.35
CA VAL A 162 -14.35 14.47 -38.32
C VAL A 162 -14.75 14.84 -39.77
N ASP A 163 -15.10 13.84 -40.58
CA ASP A 163 -15.55 14.02 -41.99
C ASP A 163 -16.93 13.42 -42.26
N VAL A 164 -17.76 13.26 -41.21
CA VAL A 164 -19.17 12.80 -41.37
C VAL A 164 -20.19 13.87 -40.94
N ILE A 165 -19.78 15.12 -40.76
CA ILE A 165 -20.72 16.23 -40.52
C ILE A 165 -20.53 17.32 -41.58
N GLN A 166 -20.73 16.94 -42.84
CA GLN A 166 -21.08 17.88 -43.92
C GLN A 166 -21.67 17.09 -45.10
N LYS A 167 -22.93 16.65 -44.95
CA LYS A 167 -23.85 16.50 -46.09
C LYS A 167 -25.29 16.52 -45.65
#